data_AF-A0A162IE79-F1
#
_entry.id   AF-A0A162IE79-F1
#
_cell.length_a   1.000
_cell.length_b   1.000
_cell.length_c   1.000
_cell.angle_alpha   90.00
_cell.angle_beta   90.00
_cell.angle_gamma   90.00
#
_symmetry.space_group_name_H-M   'P 1'
#
loop_
_entity.id
_entity.type
_entity.pdbx_description
1 polymer ?
#
loop_
_entity_poly.entity_id
_entity_poly.type
_entity_poly.pdbx_seq_one_letter_code
_entity_poly.pdbx_strand_id
1 'polypeptide(L)'
;MQFIAGKTNIPVPKLHACFEDGGVAYPVMECVSGETMSELSADDRKVVEMELEGFLWTLRALTSDAWNGPSGIAVIDWEYVGFYPVEFGAQYFRRPGPLVAFEGEMDDTGDLLDIMSKDLAE
;
A
#
# COMPACT_ATOMS: atom_id res chain seq x y z
N MET A 1 1.55 -5.60 -6.63
CA MET A 1 1.88 -4.98 -7.93
C MET A 1 0.95 -5.39 -9.08
N GLN A 2 0.54 -6.66 -9.19
CA GLN A 2 -0.30 -7.14 -10.32
C GLN A 2 -1.62 -6.38 -10.50
N PHE A 3 -2.26 -5.94 -9.41
CA PHE A 3 -3.49 -5.15 -9.47
C PHE A 3 -3.30 -3.83 -10.24
N ILE A 4 -2.32 -3.02 -9.86
CA ILE A 4 -2.02 -1.74 -10.53
C ILE A 4 -1.67 -1.96 -11.99
N ALA A 5 -0.81 -2.94 -12.29
CA ALA A 5 -0.43 -3.28 -13.67
C ALA A 5 -1.62 -3.74 -14.52
N GLY A 6 -2.60 -4.43 -13.94
CA GLY A 6 -3.77 -4.93 -14.65
C GLY A 6 -4.91 -3.92 -14.79
N LYS A 7 -4.91 -2.85 -13.99
CA LYS A 7 -5.99 -1.85 -13.94
C LYS A 7 -5.58 -0.48 -14.49
N THR A 8 -4.30 -0.25 -14.70
CA THR A 8 -3.76 1.04 -15.14
C THR A 8 -2.68 0.87 -16.17
N ASN A 9 -2.31 1.98 -16.83
CA ASN A 9 -1.14 2.04 -17.69
C ASN A 9 0.11 2.55 -16.96
N ILE A 10 0.09 2.56 -15.62
CA ILE A 10 1.25 2.98 -14.83
C ILE A 10 2.34 1.91 -14.99
N PRO A 11 3.56 2.29 -15.41
CA PRO A 11 4.66 1.35 -15.56
C PRO A 11 5.14 0.93 -14.17
N VAL A 12 4.72 -0.25 -13.73
CA VAL A 12 5.17 -0.87 -12.47
C VAL A 12 6.03 -2.10 -12.76
N PRO A 13 7.19 -2.27 -12.11
CA PRO A 13 8.04 -3.46 -12.29
C PRO A 13 7.29 -4.76 -11.97
N LYS A 14 7.58 -5.82 -12.73
CA LYS A 14 6.95 -7.11 -12.48
C LYS A 14 7.43 -7.71 -11.16
N LEU A 15 6.49 -8.08 -10.27
CA LEU A 15 6.79 -8.86 -9.08
C LEU A 15 6.91 -10.35 -9.47
N HIS A 16 8.09 -10.94 -9.25
CA HIS A 16 8.37 -12.35 -9.53
C HIS A 16 8.03 -13.27 -8.37
N ALA A 17 8.40 -12.86 -7.15
CA ALA A 17 8.11 -13.60 -5.93
C ALA A 17 8.08 -12.66 -4.72
N CYS A 18 7.46 -13.09 -3.63
CA CYS A 18 7.57 -12.48 -2.32
C CYS A 18 7.72 -13.60 -1.30
N PHE A 19 8.76 -13.53 -0.46
CA PHE A 19 8.98 -14.51 0.60
C PHE A 19 9.11 -13.80 1.94
N GLU A 20 8.79 -14.51 3.02
CA GLU A 20 8.91 -14.02 4.37
C GLU A 20 10.01 -14.80 5.10
N ASP A 21 10.93 -14.08 5.74
CA ASP A 21 11.93 -14.66 6.64
C ASP A 21 12.07 -13.77 7.87
N GLY A 22 11.94 -14.35 9.07
CA GLY A 22 12.02 -13.62 10.34
C GLY A 22 10.97 -12.50 10.51
N GLY A 23 9.80 -12.61 9.89
CA GLY A 23 8.75 -11.58 9.95
C GLY A 23 9.00 -10.38 9.01
N VAL A 24 9.97 -10.50 8.10
CA VAL A 24 10.27 -9.48 7.09
C VAL A 24 9.90 -10.02 5.71
N ALA A 25 9.16 -9.22 4.94
CA ALA A 25 8.80 -9.54 3.56
C ALA A 25 9.90 -9.10 2.58
N TYR A 26 10.30 -9.99 1.68
CA TYR A 26 11.30 -9.79 0.65
C TYR A 26 10.67 -9.92 -0.73
N PRO A 27 10.31 -8.79 -1.37
CA PRO A 27 9.81 -8.81 -2.75
C PRO A 27 10.97 -8.93 -3.75
N VAL A 28 10.91 -9.94 -4.61
CA VAL A 28 11.78 -10.08 -5.79
C VAL A 28 11.06 -9.50 -6.99
N MET A 29 11.58 -8.38 -7.49
CA MET A 29 11.00 -7.64 -8.62
C MET A 29 11.96 -7.61 -9.80
N GLU A 30 11.40 -7.33 -10.98
CA GLU A 30 12.15 -6.98 -12.17
C GLU A 30 13.10 -5.81 -11.88
N CYS A 31 14.36 -5.95 -12.31
CA CYS A 31 15.33 -4.88 -12.24
C CYS A 31 15.17 -3.98 -13.46
N VAL A 32 14.71 -2.74 -13.23
CA VAL A 32 14.54 -1.74 -14.28
C VAL A 32 15.73 -0.78 -14.25
N SER A 33 16.42 -0.64 -15.37
CA SER A 33 17.45 0.40 -15.53
C SER A 33 16.76 1.75 -15.68
N GLY A 34 17.16 2.71 -14.86
CA GLY A 34 16.63 4.06 -14.90
C GLY A 34 17.65 5.06 -14.37
N GLU A 35 17.40 6.32 -14.65
CA GLU A 35 18.15 7.45 -14.09
C GLU A 35 17.39 8.01 -12.90
N THR A 36 18.12 8.58 -11.93
CA THR A 36 17.47 9.18 -10.78
C THR A 36 16.85 10.52 -11.15
N MET A 37 15.77 10.91 -10.47
CA MET A 37 15.12 12.21 -10.69
C MET A 37 16.07 13.41 -10.52
N SER A 38 17.16 13.23 -9.77
CA SER A 38 18.19 14.26 -9.55
C SER A 38 19.14 14.44 -10.74
N GLU A 39 19.24 13.43 -11.60
CA GLU A 39 20.13 13.42 -12.78
C GLU A 39 19.41 13.93 -14.05
N LEU A 40 18.08 14.05 -14.01
CA LEU A 40 17.28 14.55 -15.11
C LEU A 40 17.52 16.04 -15.39
N SER A 41 17.43 16.41 -16.67
CA SER A 41 17.44 17.82 -17.08
C SER A 41 16.18 18.55 -16.59
N ALA A 42 16.23 19.88 -16.54
CA ALA A 42 15.08 20.67 -16.10
C ALA A 42 13.85 20.53 -17.02
N ASP A 43 14.06 20.22 -18.31
CA ASP A 43 12.96 20.03 -19.26
C ASP A 43 12.40 18.61 -19.18
N ASP A 44 13.24 17.58 -19.06
CA ASP A 44 12.77 16.20 -18.85
C ASP A 44 12.02 16.07 -17.52
N ARG A 45 12.49 16.76 -16.48
CA ARG A 45 11.80 16.76 -15.18
C ARG A 45 10.38 17.30 -15.28
N LYS A 46 10.12 18.32 -16.11
CA LYS A 46 8.75 18.83 -16.32
C LYS A 46 7.86 17.81 -17.01
N VAL A 47 8.42 17.06 -17.97
CA VAL A 47 7.69 15.97 -18.64
C VAL A 47 7.31 14.90 -17.62
N VAL A 48 8.29 14.46 -16.83
CA VAL A 48 8.05 13.44 -15.78
C VAL A 48 7.09 13.95 -14.71
N GLU A 49 7.16 15.22 -14.31
CA GLU A 49 6.20 15.82 -13.36
C GLU A 49 4.76 15.73 -13.87
N MET A 50 4.53 16.07 -15.14
CA MET A 50 3.22 15.96 -15.77
C MET A 50 2.73 14.50 -15.85
N GLU A 51 3.61 13.54 -16.14
CA GLU A 51 3.28 12.11 -16.13
C GLU A 51 2.90 11.62 -14.72
N LEU A 52 3.69 12.00 -13.71
CA LEU A 52 3.45 11.66 -12.31
C LEU A 52 2.11 12.22 -11.80
N GLU A 53 1.75 13.44 -12.19
CA GLU A 53 0.42 14.00 -11.90
C GLU A 53 -0.70 13.15 -12.50
N GLY A 54 -0.55 12.70 -13.75
CA GLY A 54 -1.48 11.79 -14.41
C GLY A 54 -1.61 10.45 -13.69
N PHE A 55 -0.49 9.87 -13.25
CA PHE A 55 -0.49 8.64 -12.46
C PHE A 55 -1.17 8.83 -11.10
N LEU A 56 -0.93 9.96 -10.43
CA LEU A 56 -1.58 10.31 -9.16
C LEU A 56 -3.10 10.36 -9.31
N TRP A 57 -3.59 11.00 -10.39
CA TRP A 57 -5.01 11.03 -10.73
C TRP A 57 -5.57 9.63 -10.99
N THR A 58 -4.84 8.81 -11.76
CA THR A 58 -5.24 7.43 -12.06
C THR A 58 -5.35 6.59 -10.78
N LEU A 59 -4.35 6.67 -9.90
CA LEU A 59 -4.34 5.96 -8.62
C LEU A 59 -5.48 6.41 -7.71
N ARG A 60 -5.76 7.71 -7.63
CA ARG A 60 -6.90 8.24 -6.85
C ARG A 60 -8.26 7.77 -7.35
N ALA A 61 -8.36 7.52 -8.66
CA ALA A 61 -9.57 6.99 -9.27
C ALA A 61 -9.69 5.46 -9.13
N LEU A 62 -8.62 4.75 -8.75
CA LEU A 62 -8.70 3.34 -8.40
C LEU A 62 -9.40 3.19 -7.05
N THR A 63 -10.70 2.95 -7.08
CA THR A 63 -11.47 2.52 -5.91
C THR A 63 -11.80 1.03 -6.05
N SER A 64 -11.78 0.30 -4.94
CA SER A 64 -12.30 -1.07 -4.87
C SER A 64 -13.59 -1.03 -4.08
N ASP A 65 -14.65 -1.62 -4.65
CA ASP A 65 -15.94 -1.78 -3.97
C ASP A 65 -15.92 -3.03 -3.05
N ALA A 66 -14.89 -3.88 -3.19
CA ALA A 66 -14.62 -5.01 -2.32
C ALA A 66 -13.61 -4.60 -1.24
N TRP A 67 -13.94 -4.88 0.02
CA TRP A 67 -13.06 -4.71 1.16
C TRP A 67 -11.76 -5.49 0.93
N ASN A 68 -10.62 -4.84 1.16
CA ASN A 68 -9.30 -5.44 0.99
C ASN A 68 -9.00 -6.40 2.15
N GLY A 69 -9.56 -7.61 2.07
CA GLY A 69 -9.15 -8.75 2.87
C GLY A 69 -7.92 -9.46 2.29
N PRO A 70 -7.38 -10.49 2.97
CA PRO A 70 -6.17 -11.24 2.62
C PRO A 70 -6.13 -11.91 1.22
N SER A 71 -7.18 -11.76 0.40
CA SER A 71 -7.35 -12.42 -0.90
C SER A 71 -7.24 -11.51 -2.14
N GLY A 72 -7.11 -10.17 -2.00
CA GLY A 72 -7.41 -9.28 -3.12
C GLY A 72 -6.29 -8.37 -3.61
N ILE A 73 -5.90 -7.40 -2.79
CA ILE A 73 -4.99 -6.33 -3.18
C ILE A 73 -4.18 -5.95 -1.94
N ALA A 74 -2.92 -6.37 -1.90
CA ALA A 74 -1.97 -5.81 -0.94
C ALA A 74 -1.71 -4.36 -1.32
N VAL A 75 -2.34 -3.42 -0.61
CA VAL A 75 -1.92 -2.03 -0.60
C VAL A 75 -0.68 -1.96 0.27
N ILE A 76 0.49 -2.02 -0.37
CA ILE A 76 1.77 -1.71 0.29
C ILE A 76 1.62 -0.29 0.84
N ASP A 77 1.98 -0.09 2.12
CA ASP A 77 1.89 1.20 2.81
C ASP A 77 0.47 1.77 2.94
N TRP A 78 -0.54 0.90 3.14
CA TRP A 78 -1.96 1.29 3.36
C TRP A 78 -2.14 2.33 4.47
N GLU A 79 -1.27 2.31 5.48
CA GLU A 79 -1.18 3.27 6.58
C GLU A 79 -0.94 4.71 6.11
N TYR A 80 -0.44 4.91 4.88
CA TYR A 80 -0.23 6.21 4.25
C TYR A 80 -1.29 6.59 3.21
N VAL A 81 -2.21 5.68 2.85
CA VAL A 81 -3.24 5.90 1.81
C VAL A 81 -4.47 6.64 2.34
N GLY A 82 -4.66 6.67 3.66
CA GLY A 82 -5.69 7.49 4.32
C GLY A 82 -7.14 7.03 4.09
N PHE A 83 -7.33 5.81 3.60
CA PHE A 83 -8.65 5.21 3.37
C PHE A 83 -8.80 3.95 4.23
N TYR A 84 -9.19 4.13 5.48
CA TYR A 84 -9.50 3.05 6.42
C TYR A 84 -10.70 3.48 7.31
N PRO A 85 -11.53 2.53 7.78
CA PRO A 85 -12.59 2.82 8.74
C PRO A 85 -12.02 3.45 9.99
N VAL A 86 -12.80 4.31 10.67
CA VAL A 86 -12.33 5.06 11.85
C VAL A 86 -11.84 4.12 12.97
N GLU A 87 -12.34 2.89 12.99
CA GLU A 87 -11.93 1.79 13.87
C GLU A 87 -10.46 1.41 13.67
N PHE A 88 -9.94 1.50 12.44
CA PHE A 88 -8.52 1.30 12.11
C PHE A 88 -7.68 2.59 12.26
N GLY A 89 -8.31 3.68 12.71
CA GLY A 89 -7.70 4.98 12.94
C GLY A 89 -6.94 5.10 14.26
N ALA A 90 -5.74 4.52 14.28
CA ALA A 90 -4.58 4.89 15.09
C ALA A 90 -4.77 5.30 16.57
N GLN A 91 -4.73 4.32 17.48
CA GLN A 91 -4.12 4.52 18.81
C GLN A 91 -2.59 4.28 18.78
N TYR A 92 -2.11 3.27 18.03
CA TYR A 92 -0.71 2.82 18.11
C TYR A 92 0.15 3.15 16.89
N PHE A 93 -0.45 3.37 15.70
CA PHE A 93 0.28 3.62 14.44
C PHE A 93 1.15 4.88 14.42
N ARG A 94 0.95 5.82 15.36
CA ARG A 94 1.75 7.05 15.46
C ARG A 94 2.84 6.97 16.55
N ARG A 95 2.90 5.87 17.31
CA ARG A 95 3.86 5.69 18.40
C ARG A 95 5.12 4.99 17.88
N PRO A 96 6.33 5.53 18.15
CA PRO A 96 7.56 4.78 17.90
C PRO A 96 7.61 3.51 18.76
N GLY A 97 7.86 2.36 18.15
CA GLY A 97 7.99 1.07 18.84
C GLY A 97 6.88 0.06 18.47
N PRO A 98 6.70 -1.00 19.27
CA PRO A 98 5.74 -2.06 18.97
C PRO A 98 4.30 -1.52 18.80
N LEU A 99 3.68 -1.93 17.70
CA LEU A 99 2.31 -1.59 17.32
C LEU A 99 1.32 -2.55 18.01
N VAL A 100 1.38 -2.62 19.34
CA VAL A 100 0.52 -3.45 20.19
C VAL A 100 0.00 -2.64 21.37
N ALA A 101 -1.17 -2.99 21.88
CA ALA A 101 -1.70 -2.41 23.11
C ALA A 101 -0.76 -2.70 24.28
N PHE A 102 -0.41 -1.66 25.05
CA PHE A 102 0.30 -1.79 26.32
C PHE A 102 -0.67 -1.99 27.48
N GLU A 103 -0.11 -2.34 28.65
CA GLU A 103 -0.89 -2.55 29.87
C GLU A 103 -1.69 -1.28 30.24
N GLY A 104 -3.02 -1.43 30.27
CA GLY A 104 -3.96 -0.33 30.55
C GLY A 104 -4.48 0.41 29.30
N GLU A 105 -3.98 0.07 28.11
CA GLU A 105 -4.54 0.53 26.83
C GLU A 105 -5.68 -0.41 26.38
N MET A 106 -6.56 0.10 25.51
CA MET A 106 -7.66 -0.69 24.96
C MET A 106 -7.12 -1.60 23.86
N ASP A 107 -7.06 -2.90 24.11
CA ASP A 107 -6.74 -3.88 23.08
C ASP A 107 -7.99 -4.18 22.24
N ASP A 108 -8.13 -3.47 21.13
CA ASP A 108 -9.22 -3.60 20.15
C ASP A 108 -8.91 -4.65 19.06
N THR A 109 -7.81 -5.39 19.18
CA THR A 109 -7.38 -6.39 18.18
C THR A 109 -8.48 -7.40 17.86
N GLY A 110 -9.20 -7.88 18.88
CA GLY A 110 -10.28 -8.85 18.70
C GLY A 110 -11.44 -8.30 17.88
N ASP A 111 -11.87 -7.07 18.16
CA ASP A 111 -12.97 -6.41 17.46
C ASP A 111 -12.60 -6.10 16.01
N LEU A 112 -11.36 -5.68 15.77
CA LEU A 112 -10.82 -5.43 14.43
C LEU A 112 -10.75 -6.73 13.60
N LEU A 113 -10.30 -7.85 14.20
CA LEU A 113 -10.30 -9.15 13.53
C LEU A 113 -11.72 -9.62 13.18
N ASP A 114 -12.68 -9.32 14.04
CA ASP A 114 -14.11 -9.58 13.81
C ASP A 114 -14.66 -8.78 12.63
N ILE A 115 -14.28 -7.50 12.50
CA ILE A 115 -14.63 -6.66 11.34
C ILE A 115 -14.03 -7.24 10.06
N MET A 116 -12.71 -7.55 10.08
CA MET A 116 -12.02 -8.11 8.91
C MET A 116 -12.57 -9.46 8.46
N SER A 117 -13.05 -10.28 9.41
CA SER A 117 -13.59 -11.62 9.11
C SER A 117 -15.03 -11.60 8.63
N LYS A 118 -15.85 -10.63 9.06
CA LYS A 118 -17.23 -10.46 8.57
C LYS A 118 -17.27 -10.08 7.09
N ASP A 119 -16.35 -9.23 6.66
CA ASP A 119 -16.23 -8.83 5.25
C ASP A 119 -15.69 -9.94 4.33
N LEU A 120 -15.19 -11.06 4.87
CA LEU A 120 -14.73 -12.24 4.11
C LEU A 120 -15.82 -13.28 3.86
N ALA A 121 -16.99 -13.13 4.49
CA ALA A 121 -18.08 -14.10 4.45
C ALA A 121 -19.22 -13.72 3.48
N GLU A 122 -19.14 -12.56 2.84
CA GLU A 122 -20.03 -12.09 1.76
C GLU A 122 -19.33 -12.15 0.39
#